data_AF-A0AAX6EZ06-F1
#
_entry.id   AF-A0AAX6EZ06-F1
#
_cell.length_a   1.000
_cell.length_b   1.000
_cell.length_c   1.000
_cell.angle_alpha   90.00
_cell.angle_beta   90.00
_cell.angle_gamma   90.00
#
_symmetry.space_group_name_H-M   'P 1'
#
loop_
_entity.id
_entity.type
_entity.pdbx_description
1 polymer ?
#
loop_
_entity_poly.entity_id
_entity_poly.type
_entity_poly.pdbx_seq_one_letter_code
_entity_poly.pdbx_strand_id
1 'polypeptide(L)'
;MSFQDLQSGGGGGGGGGGGGRRDPSQELASGIFRITTAVNTFQRLVNTIGTPKDTPDLRERLHKTRQHIGQLVKDTSAKLKQESENNQNTKVSVSKKIADAKLLKDFEAILKEFQKAQRLAAERETAYAPLENKE
;
A
#
# COMPACT_ATOMS: atom_id res chain seq x y z
N MET A 1 -44.43 46.97 3.99
CA MET A 1 -45.29 45.85 3.54
C MET A 1 -44.55 44.55 3.83
N SER A 2 -45.20 43.68 4.58
CA SER A 2 -44.77 42.43 5.23
C SER A 2 -44.91 41.22 4.31
N PHE A 3 -44.01 40.24 4.43
CA PHE A 3 -44.27 38.81 4.13
C PHE A 3 -43.39 37.92 5.02
N GLN A 4 -43.83 37.80 6.27
CA GLN A 4 -43.65 36.61 7.09
C GLN A 4 -44.78 35.66 6.67
N ASP A 5 -44.47 34.45 6.18
CA ASP A 5 -45.32 33.24 6.28
C ASP A 5 -44.88 32.21 5.22
N LEU A 6 -43.94 31.33 5.59
CA LEU A 6 -43.98 29.91 5.21
C LEU A 6 -42.98 29.13 6.07
N GLN A 7 -43.25 29.14 7.37
CA GLN A 7 -42.72 28.16 8.30
C GLN A 7 -43.87 27.24 8.67
N SER A 8 -43.88 26.01 8.13
CA SER A 8 -44.48 24.82 8.77
C SER A 8 -44.32 23.57 7.90
N GLY A 9 -43.95 22.47 8.55
CA GLY A 9 -43.87 21.12 7.98
C GLY A 9 -42.41 20.72 7.79
N GLY A 10 -41.72 20.14 8.77
CA GLY A 10 -42.19 19.07 9.64
C GLY A 10 -41.33 17.83 9.33
N GLY A 11 -40.78 17.21 10.36
CA GLY A 11 -40.07 15.94 10.25
C GLY A 11 -38.57 16.05 10.49
N GLY A 12 -38.19 15.99 11.77
CA GLY A 12 -36.96 15.30 12.11
C GLY A 12 -37.01 13.90 11.49
N GLY A 13 -35.99 13.56 10.73
CA GLY A 13 -35.91 12.30 10.00
C GLY A 13 -34.47 11.92 9.73
N GLY A 14 -33.88 11.18 10.67
CA GLY A 14 -32.71 10.33 10.45
C GLY A 14 -31.38 11.10 10.30
N GLY A 15 -30.47 11.11 11.27
CA GLY A 15 -30.18 9.94 12.10
C GLY A 15 -29.83 8.72 11.23
N GLY A 16 -29.12 8.91 10.12
CA GLY A 16 -28.39 7.83 9.43
C GLY A 16 -26.91 8.15 9.54
N GLY A 17 -26.19 7.79 10.60
CA GLY A 17 -26.07 6.40 11.01
C GLY A 17 -25.32 5.56 9.96
N GLY A 18 -24.72 6.16 8.93
CA GLY A 18 -23.76 5.50 8.06
C GLY A 18 -22.38 5.59 8.69
N GLY A 19 -22.11 4.76 9.71
CA GLY A 19 -20.79 4.67 10.33
C GLY A 19 -19.70 4.68 9.26
N GLY A 20 -18.62 5.41 9.52
CA GLY A 20 -17.43 5.48 8.69
C GLY A 20 -16.77 4.10 8.56
N ARG A 21 -17.45 3.20 7.85
CA ARG A 21 -16.87 2.00 7.25
C ARG A 21 -15.93 2.57 6.21
N ARG A 22 -14.65 2.68 6.55
CA ARG A 22 -13.61 2.91 5.55
C ARG A 22 -13.92 1.96 4.41
N ASP A 23 -14.21 2.49 3.23
CA ASP A 23 -14.45 1.64 2.08
C ASP A 23 -13.23 0.73 1.96
N PRO A 24 -13.42 -0.58 1.91
CA PRO A 24 -12.28 -1.46 1.94
C PRO A 24 -11.37 -1.31 0.71
N SER A 25 -11.91 -0.87 -0.42
CA SER A 25 -11.14 -0.40 -1.57
C SER A 25 -10.21 0.77 -1.21
N GLN A 26 -10.60 1.65 -0.28
CA GLN A 26 -9.76 2.74 0.22
C GLN A 26 -8.65 2.21 1.13
N GLU A 27 -8.94 1.21 1.97
CA GLU A 27 -7.89 0.56 2.77
C GLU A 27 -6.88 -0.17 1.88
N LEU A 28 -7.33 -0.87 0.84
CA LEU A 28 -6.48 -1.47 -0.18
C LEU A 28 -5.63 -0.43 -0.91
N ALA A 29 -6.25 0.65 -1.40
CA ALA A 29 -5.54 1.75 -2.05
C ALA A 29 -4.46 2.35 -1.13
N SER A 30 -4.76 2.51 0.16
CA SER A 30 -3.79 3.00 1.14
C SER A 30 -2.62 2.02 1.35
N GLY A 31 -2.89 0.72 1.40
CA GLY A 31 -1.87 -0.32 1.52
C GLY A 31 -0.94 -0.30 0.31
N ILE A 32 -1.51 -0.28 -0.89
CA ILE A 32 -0.78 -0.21 -2.16
C ILE A 32 0.10 1.04 -2.19
N PHE A 33 -0.46 2.22 -1.88
CA PHE A 33 0.32 3.47 -1.86
C PHE A 33 1.48 3.44 -0.86
N ARG A 34 1.27 2.84 0.32
CA ARG A 34 2.34 2.64 1.32
C ARG A 34 3.43 1.72 0.79
N ILE A 35 3.07 0.64 0.12
CA ILE A 35 4.04 -0.27 -0.53
C ILE A 35 4.81 0.49 -1.60
N THR A 36 4.15 1.22 -2.50
CA THR A 36 4.82 2.03 -3.54
C THR A 36 5.83 2.98 -2.93
N THR A 37 5.44 3.71 -1.89
CA THR A 37 6.32 4.66 -1.20
C THR A 37 7.52 3.97 -0.56
N ALA A 38 7.29 2.84 0.09
CA ALA A 38 8.34 2.05 0.72
C ALA A 38 9.29 1.43 -0.32
N VAL A 39 8.78 0.93 -1.45
CA VAL A 39 9.58 0.40 -2.58
C VAL A 39 10.45 1.49 -3.19
N ASN A 40 9.92 2.70 -3.42
CA ASN A 40 10.70 3.84 -3.90
C ASN A 40 11.83 4.20 -2.93
N THR A 41 11.53 4.20 -1.62
CA THR A 41 12.54 4.43 -0.57
C THR A 41 13.60 3.33 -0.60
N PHE A 42 13.19 2.08 -0.73
CA PHE A 42 14.07 0.92 -0.81
C PHE A 42 15.00 1.00 -2.03
N GLN A 43 14.47 1.34 -3.22
CA GLN A 43 15.29 1.55 -4.41
C GLN A 43 16.36 2.64 -4.20
N ARG A 44 16.00 3.77 -3.57
CA ARG A 44 16.98 4.82 -3.23
C ARG A 44 18.08 4.29 -2.31
N LEU A 45 17.71 3.51 -1.29
CA LEU A 45 18.69 2.88 -0.39
C LEU A 45 19.59 1.90 -1.17
N VAL A 46 19.04 1.03 -2.00
CA VAL A 46 19.81 0.10 -2.85
C VAL A 46 20.80 0.84 -3.75
N ASN A 47 20.40 1.96 -4.34
CA ASN A 47 21.27 2.79 -5.18
C ASN A 47 22.39 3.48 -4.39
N THR A 48 22.23 3.65 -3.06
CA THR A 48 23.30 4.17 -2.20
C THR A 48 24.27 3.08 -1.75
N ILE A 49 23.86 1.81 -1.73
CA ILE A 49 24.74 0.68 -1.40
C ILE A 49 25.80 0.51 -2.49
N GLY A 50 27.06 0.45 -2.08
CA GLY A 50 28.22 0.37 -2.97
C GLY A 50 28.67 1.72 -3.55
N THR A 51 28.12 2.83 -3.05
CA THR A 51 28.68 4.19 -3.26
C THR A 51 29.56 4.55 -2.06
N PRO A 52 30.43 5.59 -2.11
CA PRO A 52 31.20 6.03 -0.94
C PRO A 52 30.34 6.56 0.22
N LYS A 53 29.01 6.67 0.04
CA LYS A 53 28.04 6.98 1.10
C LYS A 53 27.51 5.73 1.80
N ASP A 54 27.92 4.53 1.38
CA ASP A 54 27.52 3.27 2.01
C ASP A 54 27.97 3.27 3.48
N THR A 55 27.00 3.11 4.38
CA THR A 55 27.23 3.06 5.82
C THR A 55 26.44 1.92 6.43
N PRO A 56 26.89 1.34 7.55
CA PRO A 56 26.17 0.25 8.22
C PRO A 56 24.74 0.64 8.63
N ASP A 57 24.51 1.90 8.99
CA ASP A 57 23.18 2.43 9.30
C ASP A 57 22.23 2.38 8.08
N LEU A 58 22.73 2.74 6.89
CA LEU A 58 21.95 2.63 5.64
C LEU A 58 21.60 1.18 5.30
N ARG A 59 22.53 0.24 5.54
CA ARG A 59 22.27 -1.21 5.35
C ARG A 59 21.21 -1.71 6.32
N GLU A 60 21.31 -1.35 7.60
CA GLU A 60 20.27 -1.69 8.58
C GLU A 60 18.90 -1.11 8.17
N ARG A 61 18.88 0.15 7.73
CA ARG A 61 17.66 0.80 7.24
C ARG A 61 17.11 0.14 5.98
N LEU A 62 17.96 -0.34 5.08
CA LEU A 62 17.57 -1.11 3.90
C LEU A 62 16.89 -2.42 4.32
N HIS A 63 17.48 -3.17 5.26
CA HIS A 63 16.89 -4.41 5.78
C HIS A 63 15.54 -4.15 6.47
N LYS A 64 15.44 -3.14 7.35
CA LYS A 64 14.18 -2.73 7.98
C LYS A 64 13.13 -2.35 6.95
N THR A 65 13.51 -1.60 5.91
CA THR A 65 12.59 -1.20 4.83
C THR A 65 12.13 -2.41 4.03
N ARG A 66 13.02 -3.37 3.72
CA ARG A 66 12.66 -4.63 3.06
C ARG A 66 11.64 -5.43 3.86
N GLN A 67 11.85 -5.57 5.17
CA GLN A 67 10.92 -6.26 6.07
C GLN A 67 9.56 -5.55 6.13
N HIS A 68 9.56 -4.22 6.26
CA HIS A 68 8.33 -3.43 6.28
C HIS A 68 7.53 -3.57 4.97
N ILE A 69 8.17 -3.54 3.80
CA ILE A 69 7.50 -3.80 2.52
C ILE A 69 6.88 -5.21 2.52
N GLY A 70 7.63 -6.22 2.97
CA GLY A 70 7.12 -7.58 3.08
C GLY A 70 5.88 -7.69 3.96
N GLN A 71 5.85 -6.97 5.09
CA GLN A 71 4.67 -6.93 5.96
C GLN A 71 3.49 -6.24 5.28
N LEU A 72 3.70 -5.08 4.66
CA LEU A 72 2.64 -4.35 3.95
C LEU A 72 2.05 -5.19 2.81
N VAL A 73 2.88 -5.93 2.07
CA VAL A 73 2.44 -6.85 1.01
C VAL A 73 1.57 -7.96 1.59
N LYS A 74 1.98 -8.58 2.72
CA LYS A 74 1.17 -9.60 3.40
C LYS A 74 -0.17 -9.04 3.83
N ASP A 75 -0.16 -7.91 4.54
CA ASP A 75 -1.38 -7.26 5.03
C ASP A 75 -2.32 -6.88 3.87
N THR A 76 -1.77 -6.32 2.80
CA THR A 76 -2.54 -5.92 1.60
C THR A 76 -3.11 -7.14 0.89
N SER A 77 -2.33 -8.22 0.76
CA SER A 77 -2.80 -9.48 0.15
C SER A 77 -3.90 -10.16 0.96
N ALA A 78 -3.80 -10.16 2.29
CA ALA A 78 -4.82 -10.71 3.18
C ALA A 78 -6.12 -9.91 3.07
N LYS A 79 -6.03 -8.57 3.09
CA LYS A 79 -7.16 -7.68 2.83
C LYS A 79 -7.77 -7.92 1.45
N LEU A 80 -6.95 -8.05 0.42
CA LEU A 80 -7.41 -8.29 -0.95
C LEU A 80 -8.20 -9.59 -1.07
N LYS A 81 -7.75 -10.65 -0.38
CA LYS A 81 -8.47 -11.92 -0.33
C LYS A 81 -9.82 -11.79 0.39
N GLN A 82 -9.82 -11.12 1.54
CA GLN A 82 -11.05 -10.84 2.30
C GLN A 82 -12.05 -10.01 1.48
N GLU A 83 -11.56 -9.04 0.71
CA GLU A 83 -12.39 -8.21 -0.17
C GLU A 83 -12.96 -8.98 -1.34
N SER A 84 -12.20 -9.90 -1.93
CA SER A 84 -12.70 -10.79 -2.98
C SER A 84 -13.86 -11.65 -2.46
N GLU A 85 -13.71 -12.24 -1.27
CA GLU A 85 -14.75 -13.06 -0.63
C GLU A 85 -16.00 -12.23 -0.28
N ASN A 86 -15.83 -11.02 0.26
CA ASN A 86 -16.93 -10.13 0.58
C ASN A 86 -17.65 -9.59 -0.67
N ASN A 87 -16.91 -9.32 -1.76
CA ASN A 87 -17.45 -8.90 -3.05
C ASN A 87 -18.24 -10.02 -3.77
N GLN A 88 -17.99 -11.29 -3.46
CA GLN A 88 -18.81 -12.39 -3.99
C GLN A 88 -20.15 -12.53 -3.25
N ASN A 89 -20.16 -12.23 -1.95
CA ASN A 89 -21.35 -12.33 -1.10
C ASN A 89 -22.26 -11.08 -1.21
N THR A 90 -21.70 -9.93 -1.61
CA THR A 90 -22.44 -8.68 -1.78
C THR A 90 -22.58 -8.29 -3.26
N LYS A 91 -23.74 -7.79 -3.66
CA LYS A 91 -24.00 -7.35 -5.04
C LYS A 91 -23.30 -6.00 -5.30
N VAL A 92 -21.98 -6.04 -5.47
CA VAL A 92 -21.15 -4.84 -5.60
C VAL A 92 -21.33 -4.18 -6.98
N SER A 93 -21.41 -2.85 -7.01
CA SER A 93 -21.56 -2.07 -8.23
C SER A 93 -20.36 -2.25 -9.18
N VAL A 94 -20.63 -2.21 -10.49
CA VAL A 94 -19.60 -2.38 -11.54
C VAL A 94 -18.44 -1.38 -11.38
N SER A 95 -18.72 -0.16 -10.95
CA SER A 95 -17.72 0.88 -10.70
C SER A 95 -16.70 0.50 -9.62
N LYS A 96 -17.15 -0.14 -8.52
CA LYS A 96 -16.26 -0.64 -7.46
C LYS A 96 -15.37 -1.77 -7.96
N LYS A 97 -15.93 -2.71 -8.74
CA LYS A 97 -15.16 -3.80 -9.37
C LYS A 97 -14.06 -3.29 -10.30
N ILE A 98 -14.34 -2.22 -11.07
CA ILE A 98 -13.35 -1.59 -11.96
C ILE A 98 -12.23 -0.92 -11.15
N ALA A 99 -12.56 -0.22 -10.07
CA ALA A 99 -11.57 0.39 -9.18
C ALA A 99 -10.67 -0.68 -8.54
N ASP A 100 -11.26 -1.75 -7.99
CA ASP A 100 -10.53 -2.87 -7.40
C ASP A 100 -9.61 -3.57 -8.43
N ALA A 101 -10.09 -3.77 -9.66
CA ALA A 101 -9.28 -4.35 -10.73
C ALA A 101 -8.08 -3.48 -11.13
N LYS A 102 -8.20 -2.15 -11.06
CA LYS A 102 -7.06 -1.24 -11.26
C LYS A 102 -6.06 -1.36 -10.12
N LEU A 103 -6.54 -1.33 -8.88
CA LEU A 103 -5.71 -1.49 -7.68
C LEU A 103 -4.94 -2.82 -7.70
N LEU A 104 -5.56 -3.90 -8.18
CA LEU A 104 -4.91 -5.19 -8.42
C LEU A 104 -3.73 -5.08 -9.39
N LYS A 105 -3.94 -4.45 -10.55
CA LYS A 105 -2.88 -4.26 -11.55
C LYS A 105 -1.73 -3.41 -11.00
N ASP A 106 -2.05 -2.34 -10.27
CA ASP A 106 -1.05 -1.49 -9.63
C ASP A 106 -0.24 -2.28 -8.59
N PHE A 107 -0.93 -3.06 -7.75
CA PHE A 107 -0.28 -3.93 -6.77
C PHE A 107 0.67 -4.94 -7.42
N GLU A 108 0.24 -5.62 -8.48
CA GLU A 108 1.10 -6.54 -9.24
C GLU A 108 2.33 -5.84 -9.85
N ALA A 109 2.16 -4.64 -10.40
CA ALA A 109 3.26 -3.86 -10.94
C ALA A 109 4.28 -3.52 -9.85
N ILE A 110 3.82 -3.08 -8.69
CA ILE A 110 4.67 -2.76 -7.53
C ILE A 110 5.39 -4.01 -7.01
N LEU A 111 4.74 -5.18 -6.98
CA LEU A 111 5.40 -6.43 -6.59
C LEU A 111 6.54 -6.79 -7.53
N LYS A 112 6.35 -6.65 -8.84
CA LYS A 112 7.42 -6.88 -9.83
C LYS A 112 8.57 -5.91 -9.64
N GLU A 113 8.29 -4.63 -9.37
CA GLU A 113 9.32 -3.65 -9.06
C GLU A 113 10.06 -3.97 -7.76
N PHE A 114 9.34 -4.40 -6.72
CA PHE A 114 9.95 -4.79 -5.46
C PHE A 114 10.88 -6.01 -5.63
N GLN A 115 10.46 -7.03 -6.39
CA GLN A 115 11.30 -8.19 -6.70
C GLN A 115 12.58 -7.79 -7.44
N LYS A 116 12.48 -6.91 -8.45
CA LYS A 116 13.65 -6.36 -9.15
C LYS A 116 14.57 -5.60 -8.20
N ALA A 117 14.00 -4.75 -7.35
CA ALA A 117 14.77 -4.00 -6.36
C ALA A 117 15.45 -4.92 -5.34
N GLN A 118 14.78 -6.00 -4.90
CA GLN A 118 15.37 -7.00 -4.00
C GLN A 118 16.56 -7.71 -4.66
N ARG A 119 16.45 -8.06 -5.94
CA ARG A 119 17.55 -8.68 -6.68
C ARG A 119 18.74 -7.73 -6.79
N LEU A 120 18.49 -6.47 -7.15
CA LEU A 120 19.53 -5.43 -7.17
C LEU A 120 20.16 -5.24 -5.78
N ALA A 121 19.35 -5.24 -4.72
CA ALA A 121 19.84 -5.17 -3.35
C ALA A 121 20.80 -6.34 -3.04
N ALA A 122 20.39 -7.57 -3.36
CA ALA A 122 21.21 -8.76 -3.15
C ALA A 122 22.50 -8.70 -3.96
N GLU A 123 22.44 -8.31 -5.24
CA GLU A 123 23.63 -8.14 -6.09
C GLU A 123 24.61 -7.11 -5.50
N ARG A 124 24.10 -5.96 -5.03
CA ARG A 124 24.90 -4.89 -4.40
C ARG A 124 25.46 -5.29 -3.05
N GLU A 125 24.68 -5.98 -2.22
CA GLU A 125 25.13 -6.53 -0.94
C GLU A 125 26.18 -7.61 -1.14
N THR A 126 26.05 -8.48 -2.15
CA THR A 126 27.05 -9.53 -2.45
C THR A 126 28.33 -8.98 -3.05
N ALA A 127 28.26 -7.93 -3.89
CA ALA A 127 29.44 -7.29 -4.48
C ALA A 127 30.29 -6.55 -3.42
N TYR A 128 29.70 -6.25 -2.26
CA TYR A 128 30.31 -5.52 -1.16
C TYR A 128 30.27 -6.29 0.16
N ALA A 129 29.89 -7.58 0.12
CA ALA A 129 30.18 -8.48 1.21
C ALA A 129 31.71 -8.60 1.20
N PRO A 130 32.41 -8.23 2.29
CA PRO A 130 33.84 -8.49 2.35
C PRO A 130 34.00 -9.97 2.05
N LEU A 131 34.89 -10.29 1.13
CA LEU A 131 35.39 -11.64 0.93
C LEU A 131 35.70 -12.18 2.31
N GLU A 132 34.79 -12.98 2.88
CA GLU A 132 35.11 -13.78 4.04
C GLU A 132 36.06 -14.83 3.48
N ASN A 133 37.34 -14.46 3.53
CA ASN A 133 38.48 -15.30 3.27
C ASN A 133 38.24 -16.61 3.99
N LYS A 134 38.01 -17.66 3.20
CA LYS A 134 38.11 -19.01 3.69
C LYS A 134 39.55 -19.44 3.46
N GLU A 135 40.39 -19.18 4.46
CA GLU A 135 41.64 -19.93 4.67
C GLU A 135 41.33 -21.41 4.95
#